data_AF-A0A531K4Z7-F1
#
_entry.id   AF-A0A531K4Z7-F1
#
_cell.length_a   1.000
_cell.length_b   1.000
_cell.length_c   1.000
_cell.angle_alpha   90.00
_cell.angle_beta   90.00
_cell.angle_gamma   90.00
#
_symmetry.space_group_name_H-M   'P 1'
#
loop_
_entity.id
_entity.type
_entity.pdbx_description
1 polymer ?
#
loop_
_entity_poly.entity_id
_entity_poly.type
_entity_poly.pdbx_seq_one_letter_code
_entity_poly.pdbx_strand_id
1 'polypeptide(L)'
;AEKLQATTEQIAASIDTIAKGFAALAAQGGAIADPKRPDEYYHNARVYELSGDMLNARRSYLAFANFDVDAIDPYTRFATLLRVQDGKAGAREVFGQLADKAKASAIKLVHLEQFDDAQRLDKLNTFIAAHPDYAPAYFLLAQEFSEDRLGSQSLSDKRSEAEALTKFVSYEKDGGLLKYFVDQRELADWLERSRSRLAAVGDVLDPQRFAPTLTPMRSNAGWTITISLPEAATGISWRLGETGPFTDTGLMAMNDQRTGKPMPNSSFELPDSTTATTIGIKYLDIRGRETGPFAIRFDPDSALQQGDKQILDQFWTSWIAFDAGGNNGLVYFTQMLSYRCAIKEVHYGLDGAAPDKEIKMPPCDKKDPYAIPYDYQPYFKVADSVKSMSVQVTYTDGTKSPVREYKRQ
;
A
#
# COMPACT_ATOMS: atom_id res chain seq x y z
N ALA A 1 -52.40 19.19 -29.94
CA ALA A 1 -51.88 18.05 -29.15
C ALA A 1 -50.88 17.22 -29.96
N GLU A 2 -51.17 16.87 -31.22
CA GLU A 2 -50.25 16.08 -32.08
C GLU A 2 -48.91 16.75 -32.42
N LYS A 3 -48.85 18.10 -32.49
CA LYS A 3 -47.58 18.82 -32.73
C LYS A 3 -46.61 18.87 -31.54
N LEU A 4 -47.05 18.51 -30.33
CA LEU A 4 -46.18 18.41 -29.14
C LEU A 4 -45.64 17.00 -28.92
N GLN A 5 -46.33 15.98 -29.43
CA GLN A 5 -45.86 14.59 -29.35
C GLN A 5 -44.72 14.32 -30.36
N ALA A 6 -44.77 14.91 -31.56
CA ALA A 6 -43.72 14.77 -32.56
C ALA A 6 -42.35 15.36 -32.13
N THR A 7 -42.34 16.38 -31.26
CA THR A 7 -41.10 16.99 -30.75
C THR A 7 -40.46 16.20 -29.61
N THR A 8 -41.23 15.31 -28.97
CA THR A 8 -40.76 14.53 -27.82
C THR A 8 -40.12 13.21 -28.27
N GLU A 9 -40.52 12.67 -29.43
CA GLU A 9 -39.90 11.49 -30.05
C GLU A 9 -38.63 11.82 -30.86
N GLN A 10 -38.37 13.09 -31.15
CA GLN A 10 -37.19 13.54 -31.92
C GLN A 10 -35.90 13.71 -31.11
N ILE A 11 -35.89 13.41 -29.81
CA ILE A 11 -34.70 13.62 -28.96
C ILE A 11 -34.43 12.43 -28.03
N ALA A 12 -34.43 11.23 -28.61
CA ALA A 12 -33.55 10.17 -28.11
C ALA A 12 -32.35 10.05 -29.06
N ALA A 13 -31.64 11.17 -29.26
CA ALA A 13 -30.34 11.10 -29.90
C ALA A 13 -29.47 10.24 -28.98
N SER A 14 -29.02 9.08 -29.47
CA SER A 14 -28.04 8.28 -28.74
C SER A 14 -26.86 9.16 -28.38
N ILE A 15 -26.21 8.90 -27.24
CA ILE A 15 -25.04 9.68 -26.81
C ILE A 15 -23.95 9.69 -27.89
N ASP A 16 -23.84 8.62 -28.71
CA ASP A 16 -23.01 8.58 -29.91
C ASP A 16 -23.35 9.68 -30.93
N THR A 17 -24.64 9.92 -31.19
CA THR A 17 -25.08 11.00 -32.10
C THR A 17 -24.74 12.38 -31.54
N ILE A 18 -24.95 12.58 -30.23
CA ILE A 18 -24.62 13.83 -29.54
C ILE A 18 -23.10 14.07 -29.57
N ALA A 19 -22.31 13.03 -29.29
CA ALA A 19 -20.84 13.08 -29.32
C ALA A 19 -20.31 13.42 -30.72
N LYS A 20 -20.85 12.81 -31.78
CA LYS A 20 -20.49 13.11 -33.18
C LYS A 20 -20.84 14.54 -33.56
N GLY A 21 -22.03 15.02 -33.18
CA GLY A 21 -22.46 16.39 -33.40
C GLY A 21 -21.54 17.40 -32.69
N PHE A 22 -21.26 17.15 -31.41
CA PHE A 22 -20.36 17.98 -30.60
C PHE A 22 -18.95 18.04 -31.20
N ALA A 23 -18.39 16.91 -31.63
CA ALA A 23 -17.07 16.87 -32.28
C ALA A 23 -17.04 17.67 -33.59
N ALA A 24 -18.09 17.60 -34.41
CA ALA A 24 -18.18 18.36 -35.65
C ALA A 24 -18.27 19.87 -35.40
N LEU A 25 -19.04 20.29 -34.38
CA LEU A 25 -19.17 21.69 -33.99
C LEU A 25 -17.87 22.26 -33.40
N ALA A 26 -17.17 21.47 -32.58
CA ALA A 26 -15.90 21.85 -32.00
C ALA A 26 -14.83 22.17 -33.07
N ALA A 27 -14.90 21.53 -34.25
CA ALA A 27 -14.01 21.81 -35.37
C ALA A 27 -14.33 23.12 -36.12
N GLN A 28 -15.58 23.59 -36.07
CA GLN A 28 -16.01 24.84 -36.72
C GLN A 28 -15.68 26.08 -35.86
N GLY A 29 -15.71 25.93 -34.53
CA GLY A 29 -15.46 27.00 -33.58
C GLY A 29 -16.60 28.03 -33.49
N GLY A 30 -16.53 28.89 -32.47
CA GLY A 30 -17.54 29.92 -32.24
C GLY A 30 -18.86 29.41 -31.65
N ALA A 31 -19.62 30.32 -31.05
CA ALA A 31 -20.92 30.01 -30.47
C ALA A 31 -22.03 30.04 -31.53
N ILE A 32 -22.97 29.11 -31.43
CA ILE A 32 -24.15 28.99 -32.27
C ILE A 32 -25.21 29.96 -31.76
N ALA A 33 -25.78 30.79 -32.64
CA ALA A 33 -26.71 31.85 -32.24
C ALA A 33 -28.09 31.34 -31.76
N ASP A 34 -28.59 30.24 -32.33
CA ASP A 34 -29.91 29.64 -32.03
C ASP A 34 -29.76 28.11 -31.81
N PRO A 35 -29.10 27.67 -30.72
CA PRO A 35 -28.92 26.25 -30.42
C PRO A 35 -30.26 25.59 -30.08
N LYS A 36 -30.47 24.36 -30.57
CA LYS A 36 -31.71 23.57 -30.39
C LYS A 36 -31.46 22.14 -29.96
N ARG A 37 -30.27 21.60 -30.24
CA ARG A 37 -29.91 20.22 -29.89
C ARG A 37 -28.98 20.18 -28.68
N PRO A 38 -28.95 19.06 -27.92
CA PRO A 38 -28.04 18.92 -26.78
C PRO A 38 -26.57 19.13 -27.16
N ASP A 39 -26.10 18.61 -28.29
CA ASP A 39 -24.72 18.80 -28.77
C ASP A 39 -24.38 20.28 -29.01
N GLU A 40 -25.35 21.06 -29.52
CA GLU A 40 -25.19 22.51 -29.76
C GLU A 40 -25.13 23.30 -28.46
N TYR A 41 -25.98 22.98 -27.47
CA TYR A 41 -25.94 23.63 -26.16
C TYR A 41 -24.66 23.30 -25.40
N TYR A 42 -24.19 22.05 -25.44
CA TYR A 42 -22.93 21.69 -24.78
C TYR A 42 -21.73 22.34 -25.49
N HIS A 43 -21.72 22.37 -26.83
CA HIS A 43 -20.72 23.11 -27.60
C HIS A 43 -20.67 24.59 -27.21
N ASN A 44 -21.81 25.27 -27.19
CA ASN A 44 -21.89 26.66 -26.77
C ASN A 44 -21.38 26.86 -25.33
N ALA A 45 -21.77 25.97 -24.41
CA ALA A 45 -21.30 26.02 -23.04
C ALA A 45 -19.76 25.99 -22.97
N ARG A 46 -19.12 25.11 -23.75
CA ARG A 46 -17.65 25.03 -23.83
C ARG A 46 -17.02 26.25 -24.47
N VAL A 47 -17.58 26.78 -25.55
CA VAL A 47 -17.07 28.00 -26.19
C VAL A 47 -17.10 29.18 -25.21
N TYR A 48 -18.21 29.37 -24.50
CA TYR A 48 -18.35 30.45 -23.53
C TYR A 48 -17.45 30.26 -22.30
N GLU A 49 -17.29 29.02 -21.82
CA GLU A 49 -16.37 28.70 -20.72
C GLU A 49 -14.92 29.05 -21.10
N LEU A 50 -14.48 28.66 -22.30
CA LEU A 50 -13.15 28.95 -22.81
C LEU A 50 -12.91 30.45 -23.07
N SER A 51 -13.96 31.20 -23.40
CA SER A 51 -13.87 32.66 -23.58
C SER A 51 -14.02 33.45 -22.27
N GLY A 52 -14.28 32.78 -21.14
CA GLY A 52 -14.52 33.41 -19.85
C GLY A 52 -15.91 34.03 -19.67
N ASP A 53 -16.86 33.78 -20.60
CA ASP A 53 -18.24 34.23 -20.50
C ASP A 53 -19.05 33.26 -19.63
N MET A 54 -18.81 33.35 -18.32
CA MET A 54 -19.36 32.39 -17.35
C MET A 54 -20.89 32.46 -17.24
N LEU A 55 -21.53 33.59 -17.59
CA LEU A 55 -22.98 33.73 -17.56
C LEU A 55 -23.63 32.95 -18.70
N ASN A 56 -23.13 33.10 -19.93
CA ASN A 56 -23.66 32.37 -21.08
C ASN A 56 -23.25 30.90 -21.04
N ALA A 57 -22.09 30.56 -20.48
CA ALA A 57 -21.72 29.17 -20.19
C ALA A 57 -22.75 28.50 -19.27
N ARG A 58 -23.08 29.12 -18.12
CA ARG A 58 -24.09 28.61 -17.18
C ARG A 58 -25.46 28.44 -17.83
N ARG A 59 -25.93 29.42 -18.61
CA ARG A 59 -27.20 29.32 -19.34
C ARG A 59 -27.21 28.15 -20.32
N SER A 60 -26.11 27.94 -21.04
CA SER A 60 -25.98 26.86 -22.01
C SER A 60 -25.94 25.48 -21.34
N TYR A 61 -25.25 25.35 -20.19
CA TYR A 61 -25.26 24.13 -19.40
C TYR A 61 -26.64 23.80 -18.80
N LEU A 62 -27.37 24.81 -18.30
CA LEU A 62 -28.74 24.61 -17.82
C LEU A 62 -29.68 24.20 -18.95
N ALA A 63 -29.53 24.79 -20.13
CA ALA A 63 -30.29 24.39 -21.32
C ALA A 63 -29.97 22.95 -21.73
N PHE A 64 -28.69 22.56 -21.72
CA PHE A 64 -28.28 21.16 -21.93
C PHE A 64 -28.92 20.21 -20.91
N ALA A 65 -28.95 20.57 -19.62
CA ALA A 65 -29.49 19.73 -18.56
C ALA A 65 -30.98 19.40 -18.74
N ASN A 66 -31.76 20.27 -19.41
CA ASN A 66 -33.17 20.01 -19.70
C ASN A 66 -33.41 18.85 -20.67
N PHE A 67 -32.38 18.40 -21.40
CA PHE A 67 -32.47 17.24 -22.29
C PHE A 67 -32.29 15.90 -21.57
N ASP A 68 -31.90 15.91 -20.29
CA ASP A 68 -31.76 14.70 -19.46
C ASP A 68 -30.85 13.63 -20.10
N VAL A 69 -29.78 14.08 -20.75
CA VAL A 69 -28.80 13.23 -21.44
C VAL A 69 -27.93 12.52 -20.41
N ASP A 70 -27.89 11.19 -20.43
CA ASP A 70 -27.14 10.41 -19.43
C ASP A 70 -25.62 10.32 -19.70
N ALA A 71 -24.98 11.49 -19.89
CA ALA A 71 -23.54 11.62 -20.09
C ALA A 71 -22.91 12.43 -18.95
N ILE A 72 -21.77 11.97 -18.43
CA ILE A 72 -21.20 12.49 -17.18
C ILE A 72 -20.44 13.81 -17.37
N ASP A 73 -19.74 13.98 -18.48
CA ASP A 73 -18.80 15.08 -18.71
C ASP A 73 -19.43 16.48 -18.76
N PRO A 74 -20.62 16.72 -19.35
CA PRO A 74 -21.20 18.06 -19.35
C PRO A 74 -21.59 18.49 -17.94
N TYR A 75 -22.04 17.54 -17.11
CA TYR A 75 -22.46 17.82 -15.74
C TYR A 75 -21.28 18.02 -14.80
N THR A 76 -20.20 17.26 -14.90
CA THR A 76 -19.00 17.47 -14.07
C THR A 76 -18.34 18.81 -14.38
N ARG A 77 -18.30 19.22 -15.66
CA ARG A 77 -17.86 20.56 -16.07
C ARG A 77 -18.78 21.64 -15.53
N PHE A 78 -20.10 21.45 -15.66
CA PHE A 78 -21.06 22.41 -15.13
C PHE A 78 -20.95 22.57 -13.60
N ALA A 79 -20.81 21.47 -12.86
CA ALA A 79 -20.59 21.52 -11.42
C ALA A 79 -19.30 22.27 -11.05
N THR A 80 -18.24 22.14 -11.86
CA THR A 80 -17.00 22.89 -11.68
C THR A 80 -17.22 24.39 -11.87
N LEU A 81 -17.92 24.78 -12.95
CA LEU A 81 -18.30 26.18 -13.18
C LEU A 81 -19.11 26.75 -12.01
N LEU A 82 -20.12 26.01 -11.53
CA LEU A 82 -20.95 26.44 -10.40
C LEU A 82 -20.16 26.57 -9.10
N ARG A 83 -19.21 25.66 -8.85
CA ARG A 83 -18.34 25.76 -7.66
C ARG A 83 -17.47 27.01 -7.70
N VAL A 84 -17.02 27.44 -8.89
CA VAL A 84 -16.25 28.68 -9.06
C VAL A 84 -17.13 29.92 -8.84
N GLN A 85 -18.38 29.91 -9.32
CA GLN A 85 -19.30 31.05 -9.21
C GLN A 85 -19.96 31.18 -7.83
N ASP A 86 -20.48 30.07 -7.30
CA ASP A 86 -21.42 30.05 -6.17
C ASP A 86 -20.89 29.23 -4.98
N GLY A 87 -19.67 28.67 -5.09
CA GLY A 87 -19.13 27.73 -4.11
C GLY A 87 -19.83 26.36 -4.12
N LYS A 88 -19.36 25.47 -3.24
CA LYS A 88 -19.87 24.08 -3.15
C LYS A 88 -21.34 24.00 -2.74
N ALA A 89 -21.80 24.93 -1.89
CA ALA A 89 -23.20 24.98 -1.46
C ALA A 89 -24.14 25.36 -2.61
N GLY A 90 -23.78 26.37 -3.41
CA GLY A 90 -24.58 26.77 -4.58
C GLY A 90 -24.61 25.70 -5.67
N ALA A 91 -23.47 25.06 -5.94
CA ALA A 91 -23.42 23.92 -6.86
C ALA A 91 -24.34 22.78 -6.39
N ARG A 92 -24.35 22.47 -5.09
CA ARG A 92 -25.24 21.46 -4.50
C ARG A 92 -26.71 21.84 -4.65
N GLU A 93 -27.08 23.10 -4.41
CA GLU A 93 -28.46 23.54 -4.56
C GLU A 93 -28.96 23.41 -6.00
N VAL A 94 -28.19 23.89 -6.98
CA VAL A 94 -28.54 23.81 -8.40
C VAL A 94 -28.67 22.34 -8.83
N PHE A 95 -27.69 21.49 -8.48
CA PHE A 95 -27.76 20.07 -8.84
C PHE A 95 -28.84 19.31 -8.07
N GLY A 96 -29.21 19.73 -6.86
CA GLY A 96 -30.35 19.17 -6.14
C GLY A 96 -31.65 19.40 -6.90
N GLN A 97 -31.91 20.64 -7.33
CA GLN A 97 -33.10 20.98 -8.13
C GLN A 97 -33.16 20.22 -9.47
N LEU A 98 -31.99 19.99 -10.10
CA LEU A 98 -31.90 19.18 -11.32
C LEU A 98 -32.15 17.70 -11.02
N ALA A 99 -31.51 17.15 -9.99
CA ALA A 99 -31.60 15.74 -9.62
C ALA A 99 -33.02 15.31 -9.21
N ASP A 100 -33.81 16.20 -8.59
CA ASP A 100 -35.20 15.94 -8.21
C ASP A 100 -36.11 15.61 -9.41
N LYS A 101 -35.75 16.12 -10.60
CA LYS A 101 -36.54 15.97 -11.83
C LYS A 101 -35.88 15.06 -12.87
N ALA A 102 -34.58 14.80 -12.73
CA ALA A 102 -33.79 14.06 -13.70
C ALA A 102 -34.08 12.56 -13.71
N LYS A 103 -34.13 11.96 -14.90
CA LYS A 103 -34.04 10.50 -15.05
C LYS A 103 -32.59 10.08 -15.26
N ALA A 104 -31.75 10.95 -15.82
CA ALA A 104 -30.33 10.72 -16.02
C ALA A 104 -29.62 10.42 -14.69
N SER A 105 -28.96 9.27 -14.64
CA SER A 105 -28.10 8.83 -13.56
C SER A 105 -26.89 9.77 -13.41
N ALA A 106 -26.39 10.33 -14.51
CA ALA A 106 -25.29 11.28 -14.53
C ALA A 106 -25.57 12.54 -13.67
N ILE A 107 -26.77 13.12 -13.78
CA ILE A 107 -27.16 14.30 -12.98
C ILE A 107 -27.19 13.94 -11.49
N LYS A 108 -27.80 12.80 -11.16
CA LYS A 108 -27.89 12.32 -9.78
C LYS A 108 -26.51 12.07 -9.20
N LEU A 109 -25.63 11.40 -9.95
CA LEU A 109 -24.27 11.11 -9.55
C LEU A 109 -23.46 12.41 -9.30
N VAL A 110 -23.54 13.39 -10.20
CA VAL A 110 -22.85 14.67 -10.02
C VAL A 110 -23.41 15.48 -8.84
N HIS A 111 -24.69 15.35 -8.53
CA HIS A 111 -25.25 15.93 -7.31
C HIS A 111 -24.59 15.35 -6.04
N LEU A 112 -24.32 14.03 -6.01
CA LEU A 112 -23.63 13.39 -4.88
C LEU A 112 -22.22 13.97 -4.68
N GLU A 113 -21.52 14.30 -5.78
CA GLU A 113 -20.19 14.90 -5.74
C GLU A 113 -20.14 16.28 -5.06
N GLN A 114 -21.30 16.91 -4.84
CA GLN A 114 -21.37 18.23 -4.19
C GLN A 114 -21.46 18.16 -2.66
N PHE A 115 -21.53 16.96 -2.07
CA PHE A 115 -21.55 16.77 -0.61
C PHE A 115 -20.15 16.76 0.00
N ASP A 116 -20.05 16.89 1.34
CA ASP A 116 -18.79 16.72 2.06
C ASP A 116 -18.26 15.28 1.94
N ASP A 117 -17.03 15.04 2.38
CA ASP A 117 -16.32 13.79 2.06
C ASP A 117 -16.98 12.55 2.67
N ALA A 118 -17.39 12.63 3.94
CA ALA A 118 -18.02 11.51 4.62
C ALA A 118 -19.41 11.20 4.02
N GLN A 119 -20.22 12.24 3.76
CA GLN A 119 -21.54 12.07 3.17
C GLN A 119 -21.47 11.64 1.71
N ARG A 120 -20.49 12.13 0.95
CA ARG A 120 -20.31 11.80 -0.46
C ARG A 120 -19.92 10.35 -0.64
N LEU A 121 -18.97 9.83 0.13
CA LEU A 121 -18.58 8.42 0.06
C LEU A 121 -19.75 7.47 0.37
N ASP A 122 -20.53 7.75 1.42
CA ASP A 122 -21.73 6.97 1.78
C ASP A 122 -22.78 6.98 0.66
N LYS A 123 -23.06 8.18 0.12
CA LYS A 123 -24.00 8.35 -1.00
C LYS A 123 -23.53 7.66 -2.27
N LEU A 124 -22.24 7.74 -2.58
CA LEU A 124 -21.65 7.12 -3.76
C LEU A 124 -21.70 5.60 -3.66
N ASN A 125 -21.38 5.04 -2.50
CA ASN A 125 -21.53 3.60 -2.24
C ASN A 125 -22.99 3.15 -2.39
N THR A 126 -23.94 3.93 -1.85
CA THR A 126 -25.38 3.67 -2.01
C THR A 126 -25.80 3.70 -3.49
N PHE A 127 -25.30 4.67 -4.25
CA PHE A 127 -25.57 4.78 -5.68
C PHE A 127 -25.01 3.58 -6.45
N ILE A 128 -23.78 3.16 -6.18
CA ILE A 128 -23.15 2.00 -6.82
C ILE A 128 -23.89 0.71 -6.48
N ALA A 129 -24.36 0.56 -5.24
CA ALA A 129 -25.18 -0.59 -4.85
C ALA A 129 -26.50 -0.66 -5.63
N ALA A 130 -27.11 0.49 -5.93
CA ALA A 130 -28.34 0.57 -6.73
C ALA A 130 -28.08 0.49 -8.25
N HIS A 131 -26.88 0.84 -8.70
CA HIS A 131 -26.50 0.95 -10.11
C HIS A 131 -25.12 0.32 -10.39
N PRO A 132 -24.94 -0.99 -10.18
CA PRO A 132 -23.63 -1.65 -10.28
C PRO A 132 -23.01 -1.62 -11.70
N ASP A 133 -23.83 -1.37 -12.72
CA ASP A 133 -23.38 -1.30 -14.11
C ASP A 133 -23.08 0.14 -14.57
N TYR A 134 -23.25 1.14 -13.70
CA TYR A 134 -23.01 2.54 -14.05
C TYR A 134 -21.53 2.89 -13.93
N ALA A 135 -20.78 2.64 -15.00
CA ALA A 135 -19.32 2.69 -15.02
C ALA A 135 -18.69 3.99 -14.45
N PRO A 136 -19.16 5.21 -14.78
CA PRO A 136 -18.55 6.44 -14.28
C PRO A 136 -18.50 6.55 -12.75
N ALA A 137 -19.41 5.88 -12.02
CA ALA A 137 -19.42 5.91 -10.56
C ALA A 137 -18.17 5.29 -9.94
N TYR A 138 -17.57 4.28 -10.59
CA TYR A 138 -16.35 3.65 -10.11
C TYR A 138 -15.12 4.54 -10.25
N PHE A 139 -15.05 5.38 -11.28
CA PHE A 139 -13.97 6.37 -11.40
C PHE A 139 -14.07 7.41 -10.29
N LEU A 140 -15.28 7.92 -10.02
CA LEU A 140 -15.49 8.88 -8.92
C LEU A 140 -15.23 8.24 -7.55
N LEU A 141 -15.58 6.96 -7.38
CA LEU A 141 -15.29 6.21 -6.16
C LEU A 141 -13.78 6.09 -5.93
N ALA A 142 -13.01 5.80 -6.98
CA ALA A 142 -11.56 5.76 -6.88
C ALA A 142 -10.98 7.12 -6.43
N GLN A 143 -11.57 8.23 -6.86
CA GLN A 143 -11.14 9.56 -6.42
C GLN A 143 -11.36 9.80 -4.91
N GLU A 144 -12.34 9.15 -4.27
CA GLU A 144 -12.50 9.21 -2.80
C GLU A 144 -11.31 8.64 -2.05
N PHE A 145 -10.58 7.72 -2.68
CA PHE A 145 -9.42 7.05 -2.08
C PHE A 145 -8.08 7.58 -2.60
N SER A 146 -8.07 8.50 -3.57
CA SER A 146 -6.84 8.96 -4.21
C SER A 146 -6.02 9.87 -3.32
N GLU A 147 -4.71 9.87 -3.51
CA GLU A 147 -3.78 10.76 -2.80
C GLU A 147 -4.15 12.24 -2.98
N ASP A 148 -4.61 12.65 -4.16
CA ASP A 148 -5.04 14.02 -4.44
C ASP A 148 -6.18 14.48 -3.53
N ARG A 149 -7.11 13.58 -3.19
CA ARG A 149 -8.24 13.88 -2.29
C ARG A 149 -7.85 13.75 -0.83
N LEU A 150 -6.99 12.80 -0.54
CA LEU A 150 -6.69 12.33 0.80
C LEU A 150 -5.44 12.98 1.43
N GLY A 151 -4.58 13.60 0.62
CA GLY A 151 -3.25 14.10 0.95
C GLY A 151 -2.22 12.99 1.19
N SER A 152 -2.62 11.92 1.88
CA SER A 152 -1.83 10.70 2.08
C SER A 152 -2.75 9.47 2.11
N GLN A 153 -2.27 8.38 1.51
CA GLN A 153 -3.02 7.13 1.39
C GLN A 153 -2.46 6.07 2.34
N SER A 154 -3.34 5.38 3.06
CA SER A 154 -2.97 4.08 3.64
C SER A 154 -3.03 2.96 2.60
N LEU A 155 -2.54 1.78 2.93
CA LEU A 155 -2.66 0.60 2.05
C LEU A 155 -4.12 0.24 1.78
N SER A 156 -5.00 0.44 2.75
CA SER A 156 -6.44 0.21 2.57
C SER A 156 -7.05 1.21 1.56
N ASP A 157 -6.61 2.47 1.59
CA ASP A 157 -7.03 3.47 0.58
C ASP A 157 -6.52 3.08 -0.81
N LYS A 158 -5.24 2.72 -0.92
CA LYS A 158 -4.65 2.28 -2.20
C LYS A 158 -5.36 1.07 -2.78
N ARG A 159 -5.76 0.09 -1.95
CA ARG A 159 -6.56 -1.06 -2.40
C ARG A 159 -7.92 -0.62 -2.91
N SER A 160 -8.62 0.21 -2.15
CA SER A 160 -9.95 0.72 -2.52
C SER A 160 -9.90 1.53 -3.82
N GLU A 161 -8.87 2.37 -4.01
CA GLU A 161 -8.60 3.07 -5.26
C GLU A 161 -8.36 2.07 -6.40
N ALA A 162 -7.47 1.09 -6.21
CA ALA A 162 -7.12 0.11 -7.23
C ALA A 162 -8.31 -0.77 -7.66
N GLU A 163 -9.15 -1.21 -6.72
CA GLU A 163 -10.36 -1.99 -7.00
C GLU A 163 -11.36 -1.19 -7.83
N ALA A 164 -11.64 0.05 -7.43
CA ALA A 164 -12.56 0.93 -8.13
C ALA A 164 -12.04 1.28 -9.55
N LEU A 165 -10.75 1.61 -9.70
CA LEU A 165 -10.15 1.88 -11.01
C LEU A 165 -10.14 0.63 -11.91
N THR A 166 -9.83 -0.53 -11.35
CA THR A 166 -9.86 -1.81 -12.10
C THR A 166 -11.27 -2.07 -12.63
N LYS A 167 -12.29 -1.85 -11.79
CA LYS A 167 -13.69 -1.98 -12.20
C LYS A 167 -14.06 -0.96 -13.28
N PHE A 168 -13.67 0.31 -13.14
CA PHE A 168 -13.90 1.34 -14.16
C PHE A 168 -13.27 0.97 -15.51
N VAL A 169 -11.97 0.66 -15.54
CA VAL A 169 -11.23 0.30 -16.76
C VAL A 169 -11.77 -0.98 -17.39
N SER A 170 -12.35 -1.89 -16.60
CA SER A 170 -12.96 -3.12 -17.15
C SER A 170 -14.10 -2.85 -18.15
N TYR A 171 -14.78 -1.70 -18.04
CA TYR A 171 -15.86 -1.28 -18.96
C TYR A 171 -15.35 -0.69 -20.28
N GLU A 172 -14.05 -0.48 -20.44
CA GLU A 172 -13.47 0.00 -21.71
C GLU A 172 -13.65 -1.04 -22.83
N LYS A 173 -13.70 -2.33 -22.46
CA LYS A 173 -13.93 -3.44 -23.41
C LYS A 173 -15.20 -3.18 -24.22
N ASP A 174 -15.11 -3.41 -25.53
CA ASP A 174 -16.20 -3.26 -26.49
C ASP A 174 -16.83 -1.85 -26.54
N GLY A 175 -16.13 -0.82 -26.04
CA GLY A 175 -16.62 0.56 -26.05
C GLY A 175 -17.70 0.88 -25.01
N GLY A 176 -17.82 0.07 -23.96
CA GLY A 176 -18.86 0.21 -22.93
C GLY A 176 -18.88 1.55 -22.19
N LEU A 177 -17.77 2.29 -22.21
CA LEU A 177 -17.65 3.64 -21.64
C LEU A 177 -18.14 4.76 -22.55
N LEU A 178 -18.11 4.58 -23.89
CA LEU A 178 -18.42 5.65 -24.86
C LEU A 178 -19.82 6.24 -24.65
N LYS A 179 -20.77 5.39 -24.23
CA LYS A 179 -22.16 5.76 -23.98
C LYS A 179 -22.37 6.69 -22.78
N TYR A 180 -21.33 6.99 -22.00
CA TYR A 180 -21.43 7.89 -20.84
C TYR A 180 -20.74 9.24 -21.07
N PHE A 181 -20.19 9.49 -22.26
CA PHE A 181 -19.41 10.70 -22.53
C PHE A 181 -19.81 11.33 -23.87
N VAL A 182 -20.03 12.65 -23.87
CA VAL A 182 -20.20 13.44 -25.09
C VAL A 182 -18.82 13.85 -25.63
N ASP A 183 -17.95 14.39 -24.78
CA ASP A 183 -16.56 14.70 -25.16
C ASP A 183 -15.65 13.50 -24.96
N GLN A 184 -15.29 12.84 -26.07
CA GLN A 184 -14.41 11.66 -26.06
C GLN A 184 -13.00 11.94 -25.56
N ARG A 185 -12.56 13.20 -25.56
CA ARG A 185 -11.28 13.60 -24.96
C ARG A 185 -11.31 13.50 -23.43
N GLU A 186 -12.45 13.82 -22.81
CA GLU A 186 -12.60 13.67 -21.34
C GLU A 186 -12.56 12.19 -20.94
N LEU A 187 -13.18 11.30 -21.73
CA LEU A 187 -13.07 9.86 -21.49
C LEU A 187 -11.61 9.37 -21.61
N ALA A 188 -10.89 9.82 -22.63
CA ALA A 188 -9.48 9.49 -22.80
C ALA A 188 -8.63 9.93 -21.59
N ASP A 189 -8.87 11.15 -21.08
CA ASP A 189 -8.22 11.67 -19.88
C ASP A 189 -8.53 10.83 -18.64
N TRP A 190 -9.79 10.40 -18.46
CA TRP A 190 -10.19 9.53 -17.35
C TRP A 190 -9.49 8.16 -17.42
N LEU A 191 -9.38 7.57 -18.62
CA LEU A 191 -8.70 6.31 -18.83
C LEU A 191 -7.20 6.42 -18.59
N GLU A 192 -6.55 7.47 -19.11
CA GLU A 192 -5.12 7.70 -18.90
C GLU A 192 -4.79 7.88 -17.41
N ARG A 193 -5.57 8.72 -16.71
CA ARG A 193 -5.42 8.90 -15.26
C ARG A 193 -5.62 7.59 -14.50
N SER A 194 -6.64 6.81 -14.86
CA SER A 194 -6.91 5.52 -14.24
C SER A 194 -5.72 4.56 -14.40
N ARG A 195 -5.15 4.46 -15.60
CA ARG A 195 -3.99 3.59 -15.87
C ARG A 195 -2.74 4.07 -15.15
N SER A 196 -2.49 5.37 -15.15
CA SER A 196 -1.37 5.98 -14.42
C SER A 196 -1.46 5.72 -12.92
N ARG A 197 -2.65 5.91 -12.32
CA ARG A 197 -2.88 5.63 -10.90
C ARG A 197 -2.78 4.14 -10.58
N LEU A 198 -3.32 3.25 -11.41
CA LEU A 198 -3.14 1.80 -11.25
C LEU A 198 -1.66 1.39 -11.27
N ALA A 199 -0.85 1.99 -12.15
CA ALA A 199 0.59 1.76 -12.15
C ALA A 199 1.27 2.31 -10.89
N ALA A 200 0.83 3.46 -10.36
CA ALA A 200 1.39 4.08 -9.16
C ALA A 200 1.05 3.35 -7.86
N VAL A 201 -0.16 2.82 -7.73
CA VAL A 201 -0.55 2.00 -6.56
C VAL A 201 0.06 0.60 -6.59
N GLY A 202 0.53 0.15 -7.77
CA GLY A 202 1.32 -1.06 -7.93
C GLY A 202 0.58 -2.33 -7.52
N ASP A 203 1.31 -3.27 -6.93
CA ASP A 203 0.79 -4.59 -6.54
C ASP A 203 -0.04 -4.58 -5.24
N VAL A 204 -0.64 -3.45 -4.86
CA VAL A 204 -1.39 -3.28 -3.59
C VAL A 204 -2.52 -4.30 -3.40
N LEU A 205 -3.01 -4.88 -4.51
CA LEU A 205 -4.04 -5.91 -4.54
C LEU A 205 -3.52 -7.29 -4.13
N ASP A 206 -2.21 -7.51 -4.01
CA ASP A 206 -1.62 -8.73 -3.46
C ASP A 206 -1.53 -8.64 -1.93
N PRO A 207 -2.46 -9.24 -1.17
CA PRO A 207 -2.48 -9.11 0.29
C PRO A 207 -1.25 -9.72 0.97
N GLN A 208 -0.53 -10.65 0.34
CA GLN A 208 0.63 -11.29 0.96
C GLN A 208 1.84 -10.37 1.04
N ARG A 209 1.96 -9.40 0.12
CA ARG A 209 3.07 -8.43 0.12
C ARG A 209 2.98 -7.38 1.21
N PHE A 210 1.81 -7.23 1.83
CA PHE A 210 1.53 -6.19 2.80
C PHE A 210 1.14 -6.76 4.17
N ALA A 211 1.77 -7.86 4.56
CA ALA A 211 1.69 -8.38 5.92
C ALA A 211 2.87 -7.85 6.77
N PRO A 212 2.67 -7.62 8.08
CA PRO A 212 3.78 -7.38 9.01
C PRO A 212 4.76 -8.54 9.04
N THR A 213 6.03 -8.25 9.32
CA THR A 213 7.03 -9.27 9.63
C THR A 213 7.53 -9.13 11.05
N LEU A 214 7.93 -10.25 11.64
CA LEU A 214 8.50 -10.31 12.98
C LEU A 214 9.96 -10.74 12.90
N THR A 215 10.81 -10.04 13.63
CA THR A 215 12.21 -10.38 13.83
C THR A 215 12.41 -10.72 15.31
N PRO A 216 12.37 -12.00 15.69
CA PRO A 216 12.66 -12.43 17.04
C PRO A 216 14.15 -12.34 17.33
N MET A 217 14.52 -11.84 18.51
CA MET A 217 15.88 -11.84 19.01
C MET A 217 15.90 -12.45 20.41
N ARG A 218 16.74 -13.48 20.60
CA ARG A 218 16.92 -14.12 21.90
C ARG A 218 17.93 -13.32 22.74
N SER A 219 17.66 -13.20 24.04
CA SER A 219 18.61 -12.70 25.05
C SER A 219 18.54 -13.56 26.31
N ASN A 220 19.40 -13.28 27.30
CA ASN A 220 19.31 -13.98 28.60
C ASN A 220 18.02 -13.68 29.37
N ALA A 221 17.26 -12.65 28.99
CA ALA A 221 16.03 -12.22 29.68
C ALA A 221 14.74 -12.74 29.01
N GLY A 222 14.82 -13.31 27.81
CA GLY A 222 13.63 -13.70 27.05
C GLY A 222 13.82 -13.54 25.55
N TRP A 223 12.71 -13.29 24.87
CA TRP A 223 12.66 -12.89 23.47
C TRP A 223 12.25 -11.45 23.37
N THR A 224 12.97 -10.67 22.57
CA THR A 224 12.48 -9.39 22.06
C THR A 224 11.96 -9.63 20.65
N ILE A 225 10.68 -9.33 20.41
CA ILE A 225 10.08 -9.42 19.09
C ILE A 225 10.02 -8.02 18.50
N THR A 226 10.74 -7.78 17.40
CA THR A 226 10.65 -6.54 16.64
C THR A 226 9.66 -6.71 15.48
N ILE A 227 8.78 -5.73 15.29
CA ILE A 227 7.72 -5.70 14.30
C ILE A 227 8.12 -4.75 13.17
N SER A 228 8.11 -5.24 11.93
CA SER A 228 8.19 -4.39 10.74
C SER A 228 6.83 -4.33 10.07
N LEU A 229 6.33 -3.11 9.82
CA LEU A 229 5.04 -2.89 9.18
C LEU A 229 5.22 -2.47 7.71
N PRO A 230 4.27 -2.85 6.83
CA PRO A 230 4.31 -2.51 5.40
C PRO A 230 3.94 -1.04 5.12
N GLU A 231 3.46 -0.31 6.12
CA GLU A 231 3.13 1.11 6.05
C GLU A 231 3.33 1.82 7.39
N ALA A 232 3.15 3.14 7.41
CA ALA A 232 3.17 3.90 8.66
C ALA A 232 1.92 3.61 9.50
N ALA A 233 2.11 3.46 10.82
CA ALA A 233 1.03 3.19 11.75
C ALA A 233 1.01 4.21 12.89
N THR A 234 -0.16 4.36 13.50
CA THR A 234 -0.39 5.24 14.66
C THR A 234 -0.61 4.48 15.97
N GLY A 235 -0.71 3.16 15.89
CA GLY A 235 -0.81 2.25 17.02
C GLY A 235 -0.53 0.82 16.57
N ILE A 236 0.03 0.00 17.45
CA ILE A 236 0.30 -1.43 17.20
C ILE A 236 -0.19 -2.21 18.41
N SER A 237 -0.91 -3.29 18.16
CA SER A 237 -1.32 -4.23 19.20
C SER A 237 -0.97 -5.65 18.78
N TRP A 238 -0.68 -6.49 19.75
CA TRP A 238 -0.29 -7.88 19.53
C TRP A 238 -1.03 -8.82 20.47
N ARG A 239 -1.03 -10.10 20.14
CA ARG A 239 -1.58 -11.16 20.99
C ARG A 239 -0.79 -12.45 20.82
N LEU A 240 -0.59 -13.18 21.91
CA LEU A 240 -0.09 -14.55 21.87
C LEU A 240 -1.23 -15.55 21.65
N GLY A 241 -1.12 -16.38 20.62
CA GLY A 241 -2.11 -17.38 20.25
C GLY A 241 -3.30 -16.86 19.42
N GLU A 242 -4.17 -17.79 19.04
CA GLU A 242 -5.31 -17.57 18.14
C GLU A 242 -6.52 -16.89 18.83
N THR A 243 -6.55 -16.86 20.17
CA THR A 243 -7.69 -16.36 20.96
C THR A 243 -7.24 -15.48 22.11
N GLY A 244 -8.10 -14.55 22.55
CA GLY A 244 -7.83 -13.64 23.68
C GLY A 244 -7.78 -12.16 23.27
N PRO A 245 -7.59 -11.25 24.24
CA PRO A 245 -7.48 -9.82 23.96
C PRO A 245 -6.12 -9.47 23.33
N PHE A 246 -6.12 -8.38 22.55
CA PHE A 246 -4.88 -7.75 22.09
C PHE A 246 -4.33 -6.80 23.15
N THR A 247 -3.00 -6.72 23.23
CA THR A 247 -2.25 -5.82 24.09
C THR A 247 -1.57 -4.77 23.22
N ASP A 248 -1.73 -3.50 23.55
CA ASP A 248 -1.02 -2.42 22.87
C ASP A 248 0.48 -2.44 23.22
N THR A 249 1.33 -2.18 22.25
CA THR A 249 2.79 -2.08 22.48
C THR A 249 3.18 -0.76 23.15
N GLY A 250 2.25 0.21 23.20
CA GLY A 250 2.47 1.55 23.71
C GLY A 250 3.07 2.51 22.68
N LEU A 251 3.34 3.73 23.13
CA LEU A 251 3.91 4.80 22.30
C LEU A 251 5.30 5.17 22.82
N MET A 252 6.21 5.45 21.90
CA MET A 252 7.53 5.99 22.19
C MET A 252 7.46 7.50 22.41
N ALA A 253 8.45 8.07 23.11
CA ALA A 253 8.54 9.51 23.34
C ALA A 253 8.90 10.34 22.08
N MET A 254 9.33 9.67 21.00
CA MET A 254 9.64 10.31 19.73
C MET A 254 8.45 10.26 18.76
N ASN A 255 8.33 11.25 17.89
CA ASN A 255 7.32 11.26 16.84
C ASN A 255 7.82 10.54 15.59
N ASP A 256 6.91 9.84 14.90
CA ASP A 256 7.17 9.30 13.57
C ASP A 256 7.12 10.46 12.56
N GLN A 257 8.18 10.64 11.77
CA GLN A 257 8.30 11.76 10.82
C GLN A 257 7.28 11.70 9.68
N ARG A 258 6.75 10.51 9.36
CA ARG A 258 5.77 10.31 8.29
C ARG A 258 4.37 10.67 8.75
N THR A 259 4.05 10.45 10.02
CA THR A 259 2.70 10.68 10.58
C THR A 259 2.60 11.97 11.40
N GLY A 260 3.73 12.51 11.88
CA GLY A 260 3.78 13.62 12.82
C GLY A 260 3.24 13.30 14.22
N LYS A 261 2.89 12.04 14.49
CA LYS A 261 2.30 11.56 15.75
C LYS A 261 3.34 10.78 16.57
N PRO A 262 3.12 10.57 17.89
CA PRO A 262 3.98 9.69 18.68
C PRO A 262 4.14 8.32 18.01
N MET A 263 5.38 7.86 17.90
CA MET A 263 5.71 6.62 17.21
C MET A 263 5.21 5.43 18.03
N PRO A 264 4.47 4.47 17.44
CA PRO A 264 4.12 3.25 18.15
C PRO A 264 5.37 2.44 18.45
N ASN A 265 5.43 1.83 19.64
CA ASN A 265 6.51 0.94 19.98
C ASN A 265 6.45 -0.29 19.06
N SER A 266 7.52 -0.52 18.30
CA SER A 266 7.61 -1.61 17.33
C SER A 266 8.17 -2.89 17.93
N SER A 267 8.26 -2.99 19.26
CA SER A 267 8.69 -4.22 19.92
C SER A 267 7.86 -4.59 21.14
N PHE A 268 7.90 -5.88 21.47
CA PHE A 268 7.37 -6.44 22.71
C PHE A 268 8.24 -7.63 23.16
N GLU A 269 8.07 -8.04 24.41
CA GLU A 269 8.84 -9.12 25.01
C GLU A 269 8.00 -10.39 25.19
N LEU A 270 8.63 -11.55 25.02
CA LEU A 270 8.06 -12.85 25.36
C LEU A 270 8.98 -13.60 26.32
N PRO A 271 8.44 -14.41 27.24
CA PRO A 271 9.24 -15.28 28.09
C PRO A 271 10.07 -16.27 27.27
N ASP A 272 11.23 -16.67 27.79
CA ASP A 272 12.07 -17.70 27.19
C ASP A 272 11.38 -19.06 27.04
N SER A 273 10.47 -19.36 27.97
CA SER A 273 9.63 -20.55 28.01
C SER A 273 8.52 -20.58 26.95
N THR A 274 8.40 -19.54 26.12
CA THR A 274 7.42 -19.49 25.05
C THR A 274 7.64 -20.65 24.09
N THR A 275 6.63 -21.48 23.89
CA THR A 275 6.65 -22.58 22.92
C THR A 275 6.20 -22.10 21.55
N ALA A 276 6.42 -22.94 20.53
CA ALA A 276 5.83 -22.78 19.21
C ALA A 276 4.35 -22.35 19.28
N THR A 277 4.04 -21.19 18.71
CA THR A 277 2.70 -20.59 18.74
C THR A 277 2.47 -19.68 17.53
N THR A 278 1.32 -19.00 17.51
CA THR A 278 0.99 -17.90 16.59
C THR A 278 1.06 -16.58 17.36
N ILE A 279 1.54 -15.53 16.71
CA ILE A 279 1.48 -14.15 17.19
C ILE A 279 0.50 -13.41 16.28
N GLY A 280 -0.59 -12.91 16.86
CA GLY A 280 -1.52 -12.03 16.19
C GLY A 280 -0.99 -10.59 16.22
N ILE A 281 -0.94 -9.91 15.08
CA ILE A 281 -0.58 -8.49 14.98
C ILE A 281 -1.74 -7.71 14.39
N LYS A 282 -2.09 -6.57 14.98
CA LYS A 282 -2.95 -5.57 14.38
C LYS A 282 -2.32 -4.19 14.53
N TYR A 283 -2.68 -3.26 13.66
CA TYR A 283 -2.20 -1.89 13.75
C TYR A 283 -3.27 -0.91 13.30
N LEU A 284 -3.12 0.35 13.73
CA LEU A 284 -3.92 1.46 13.23
C LEU A 284 -3.16 2.15 12.10
N ASP A 285 -3.77 2.27 10.93
CA ASP A 285 -3.17 2.99 9.80
C ASP A 285 -3.04 4.50 10.09
N ILE A 286 -2.51 5.27 9.13
CA ILE A 286 -2.34 6.72 9.28
C ILE A 286 -3.67 7.47 9.50
N ARG A 287 -4.80 6.86 9.12
CA ARG A 287 -6.17 7.37 9.30
C ARG A 287 -6.83 6.85 10.58
N GLY A 288 -6.14 6.03 11.36
CA GLY A 288 -6.67 5.44 12.59
C GLY A 288 -7.62 4.25 12.36
N ARG A 289 -7.64 3.66 11.16
CA ARG A 289 -8.42 2.44 10.88
C ARG A 289 -7.61 1.20 11.28
N GLU A 290 -8.30 0.24 11.88
CA GLU A 290 -7.69 -1.03 12.26
C GLU A 290 -7.37 -1.88 11.02
N THR A 291 -6.16 -2.43 10.96
CA THR A 291 -5.68 -3.35 9.94
C THR A 291 -5.15 -4.63 10.59
N GLY A 292 -5.57 -5.78 10.05
CA GLY A 292 -5.36 -7.10 10.63
C GLY A 292 -6.64 -7.69 11.24
N PRO A 293 -6.53 -8.71 12.10
CA PRO A 293 -5.30 -9.27 12.63
C PRO A 293 -4.54 -10.16 11.63
N PHE A 294 -3.22 -10.08 11.66
CA PHE A 294 -2.30 -10.95 10.93
C PHE A 294 -1.81 -12.06 11.85
N ALA A 295 -2.01 -13.32 11.47
CA ALA A 295 -1.53 -14.48 12.19
C ALA A 295 -0.13 -14.86 11.69
N ILE A 296 0.90 -14.68 12.54
CA ILE A 296 2.30 -14.96 12.20
C ILE A 296 2.81 -16.10 13.07
N ARG A 297 3.27 -17.19 12.44
CA ARG A 297 3.81 -18.35 13.16
C ARG A 297 5.15 -17.98 13.80
N PHE A 298 5.30 -18.23 15.10
CA PHE A 298 6.54 -18.06 15.85
C PHE A 298 7.06 -19.39 16.38
N ASP A 299 8.18 -19.87 15.83
CA ASP A 299 8.87 -21.07 16.26
C ASP A 299 10.18 -20.71 16.97
N PRO A 300 10.27 -20.83 18.32
CA PRO A 300 11.45 -20.40 19.08
C PRO A 300 12.75 -21.10 18.65
N ASP A 301 12.68 -22.38 18.30
CA ASP A 301 13.86 -23.15 17.92
C ASP A 301 14.42 -22.66 16.59
N SER A 302 13.53 -22.50 15.60
CA SER A 302 13.90 -22.01 14.28
C SER A 302 14.37 -20.55 14.35
N ALA A 303 13.70 -19.72 15.16
CA ALA A 303 14.08 -18.33 15.37
C ALA A 303 15.45 -18.18 16.02
N LEU A 304 15.78 -19.03 17.01
CA LEU A 304 17.10 -19.02 17.67
C LEU A 304 18.20 -19.34 16.67
N GLN A 305 18.03 -20.40 15.88
CA GLN A 305 19.01 -20.81 14.87
C GLN A 305 19.22 -19.74 13.80
N GLN A 306 18.14 -19.11 13.33
CA GLN A 306 18.24 -18.03 12.35
C GLN A 306 18.92 -16.78 12.91
N GLY A 307 18.56 -16.38 14.14
CA GLY A 307 19.17 -15.24 14.82
C GLY A 307 20.68 -15.44 15.07
N ASP A 308 21.07 -16.59 15.61
CA ASP A 308 22.47 -16.93 15.85
C ASP A 308 23.28 -16.97 14.53
N LYS A 309 22.69 -17.54 13.46
CA LYS A 309 23.30 -17.54 12.13
C LYS A 309 23.55 -16.12 11.63
N GLN A 310 22.55 -15.24 11.73
CA GLN A 310 22.66 -13.86 11.29
C GLN A 310 23.77 -13.12 12.05
N ILE A 311 23.88 -13.32 13.36
CA ILE A 311 24.95 -12.73 14.18
C ILE A 311 26.32 -13.27 13.75
N LEU A 312 26.44 -14.59 13.54
CA LEU A 312 27.69 -15.19 13.04
C LEU A 312 28.10 -14.61 11.68
N ASP A 313 27.16 -14.49 10.74
CA ASP A 313 27.43 -13.97 9.41
C ASP A 313 27.82 -12.48 9.43
N GLN A 314 27.12 -11.68 10.23
CA GLN A 314 27.37 -10.24 10.36
C GLN A 314 28.71 -9.95 11.06
N PHE A 315 29.05 -10.70 12.10
CA PHE A 315 30.24 -10.50 12.93
C PHE A 315 31.32 -11.56 12.67
N TRP A 316 31.44 -12.00 11.42
CA TRP A 316 32.39 -13.06 11.04
C TRP A 316 33.84 -12.74 11.42
N THR A 317 34.23 -11.46 11.43
CA THR A 317 35.58 -11.02 11.83
C THR A 317 35.92 -11.35 13.28
N SER A 318 34.91 -11.64 14.11
CA SER A 318 35.06 -11.96 15.54
C SER A 318 35.00 -13.46 15.83
N TRP A 319 34.86 -14.31 14.80
CA TRP A 319 34.84 -15.77 15.00
C TRP A 319 36.12 -16.27 15.65
N ILE A 320 37.27 -15.77 15.18
CA ILE A 320 38.59 -16.21 15.58
C ILE A 320 39.41 -15.02 16.06
N ALA A 321 40.02 -15.17 17.23
CA ALA A 321 41.02 -14.24 17.73
C ALA A 321 42.31 -15.01 18.06
N PHE A 322 43.42 -14.60 17.45
CA PHE A 322 44.74 -15.02 17.90
C PHE A 322 45.10 -14.24 19.17
N ASP A 323 45.73 -14.90 20.14
CA ASP A 323 46.21 -14.21 21.33
C ASP A 323 47.16 -13.06 20.97
N ALA A 324 46.92 -11.90 21.58
CA ALA A 324 47.77 -10.72 21.50
C ALA A 324 48.64 -10.54 22.75
N GLY A 325 48.41 -11.35 23.80
CA GLY A 325 49.17 -11.36 25.04
C GLY A 325 50.34 -12.35 25.03
N GLY A 326 51.10 -12.39 26.13
CA GLY A 326 52.27 -13.26 26.30
C GLY A 326 51.97 -14.77 26.40
N ASN A 327 50.72 -15.22 26.18
CA ASN A 327 50.36 -16.64 26.12
C ASN A 327 50.49 -17.14 24.67
N ASN A 328 51.73 -17.19 24.19
CA ASN A 328 52.08 -17.53 22.82
C ASN A 328 51.33 -18.78 22.29
N GLY A 329 50.56 -18.57 21.22
CA GLY A 329 49.98 -19.63 20.39
C GLY A 329 48.55 -20.03 20.71
N LEU A 330 47.74 -19.24 21.42
CA LEU A 330 46.32 -19.55 21.61
C LEU A 330 45.45 -18.96 20.49
N VAL A 331 44.44 -19.73 20.08
CA VAL A 331 43.39 -19.32 19.13
C VAL A 331 42.05 -19.43 19.84
N TYR A 332 41.37 -18.30 20.04
CA TYR A 332 40.08 -18.19 20.69
C TYR A 332 38.95 -18.22 19.67
N PHE A 333 37.86 -18.91 20.01
CA PHE A 333 36.64 -19.01 19.20
C PHE A 333 35.37 -18.83 20.06
N THR A 334 35.49 -18.06 21.13
CA THR A 334 34.45 -17.80 22.14
C THR A 334 33.14 -17.28 21.53
N GLN A 335 33.22 -16.38 20.55
CA GLN A 335 32.02 -15.83 19.91
C GLN A 335 31.22 -16.94 19.19
N MET A 336 31.91 -17.83 18.47
CA MET A 336 31.25 -18.94 17.78
C MET A 336 30.56 -19.88 18.77
N LEU A 337 31.16 -20.09 19.94
CA LEU A 337 30.56 -20.91 21.00
C LEU A 337 29.30 -20.29 21.57
N SER A 338 29.28 -18.97 21.77
CA SER A 338 28.09 -18.27 22.26
C SER A 338 26.92 -18.44 21.28
N TYR A 339 27.15 -18.37 19.97
CA TYR A 339 26.10 -18.49 18.94
C TYR A 339 26.02 -19.88 18.30
N ARG A 340 26.45 -20.92 19.03
CA ARG A 340 26.62 -22.28 18.49
C ARG A 340 25.30 -22.96 18.11
N CYS A 341 24.15 -22.44 18.52
CA CYS A 341 22.87 -23.06 18.21
C CYS A 341 22.54 -23.05 16.72
N ALA A 342 23.15 -22.15 15.94
CA ALA A 342 23.08 -22.14 14.49
C ALA A 342 24.11 -23.04 13.79
N ILE A 343 25.10 -23.56 14.52
CA ILE A 343 26.28 -24.23 13.95
C ILE A 343 26.05 -25.73 13.95
N LYS A 344 26.20 -26.36 12.78
CA LYS A 344 26.29 -27.82 12.65
C LYS A 344 27.73 -28.29 12.81
N GLU A 345 28.65 -27.71 12.04
CA GLU A 345 30.06 -28.10 12.00
C GLU A 345 30.94 -26.87 11.72
N VAL A 346 32.14 -26.85 12.27
CA VAL A 346 33.16 -25.82 11.98
C VAL A 346 34.43 -26.50 11.52
N HIS A 347 34.90 -26.12 10.34
CA HIS A 347 36.16 -26.61 9.80
C HIS A 347 37.17 -25.48 9.66
N TYR A 348 38.44 -25.77 9.90
CA TYR A 348 39.54 -24.83 9.82
C TYR A 348 40.77 -25.42 9.11
N GLY A 349 41.57 -24.54 8.52
CA GLY A 349 42.86 -24.83 7.91
C GLY A 349 43.90 -23.83 8.41
N LEU A 350 45.17 -24.22 8.47
CA LEU A 350 46.27 -23.36 8.94
C LEU A 350 47.20 -23.01 7.79
N ASP A 351 47.71 -21.78 7.77
CA ASP A 351 48.73 -21.29 6.83
C ASP A 351 48.42 -21.58 5.34
N GLY A 352 47.17 -21.33 4.94
CA GLY A 352 46.70 -21.53 3.56
C GLY A 352 46.24 -22.94 3.23
N ALA A 353 46.27 -23.88 4.18
CA ALA A 353 45.65 -25.20 4.01
C ALA A 353 44.12 -25.08 3.85
N ALA A 354 43.53 -26.08 3.17
CA ALA A 354 42.09 -26.21 3.07
C ALA A 354 41.45 -26.40 4.46
N PRO A 355 40.21 -25.93 4.70
CA PRO A 355 39.52 -26.14 5.97
C PRO A 355 39.01 -27.58 6.09
N ASP A 356 39.89 -28.50 6.50
CA ASP A 356 39.61 -29.94 6.64
C ASP A 356 39.65 -30.42 8.09
N LYS A 357 40.18 -29.62 9.01
CA LYS A 357 40.22 -29.94 10.45
C LYS A 357 38.97 -29.43 11.15
N GLU A 358 38.42 -30.21 12.06
CA GLU A 358 37.19 -29.83 12.78
C GLU A 358 37.51 -29.11 14.10
N ILE A 359 36.77 -28.03 14.39
CA ILE A 359 36.60 -27.51 15.77
C ILE A 359 35.37 -28.19 16.36
N LYS A 360 35.58 -29.11 17.30
CA LYS A 360 34.50 -29.88 17.93
C LYS A 360 33.68 -29.02 18.88
N MET A 361 32.59 -28.44 18.40
CA MET A 361 31.69 -27.63 19.21
C MET A 361 30.87 -28.51 20.17
N PRO A 362 30.60 -28.05 21.42
CA PRO A 362 29.67 -28.73 22.31
C PRO A 362 28.24 -28.58 21.78
N PRO A 363 27.30 -29.44 22.21
CA PRO A 363 25.89 -29.27 21.83
C PRO A 363 25.34 -27.91 22.30
N CYS A 364 24.40 -27.37 21.53
CA CYS A 364 23.61 -26.21 21.94
C CYS A 364 22.70 -26.56 23.12
N ASP A 365 22.72 -25.73 24.16
CA ASP A 365 21.67 -25.72 25.18
C ASP A 365 20.66 -24.64 24.81
N LYS A 366 19.47 -25.03 24.37
CA LYS A 366 18.45 -24.07 23.93
C LYS A 366 17.89 -23.21 25.08
N LYS A 367 18.01 -23.67 26.33
CA LYS A 367 17.54 -22.92 27.50
C LYS A 367 18.53 -21.82 27.86
N ASP A 368 19.82 -22.10 27.71
CA ASP A 368 20.92 -21.17 27.96
C ASP A 368 21.90 -21.14 26.77
N PRO A 369 21.48 -20.59 25.61
CA PRO A 369 22.21 -20.74 24.35
C PRO A 369 23.58 -20.07 24.38
N TYR A 370 23.72 -18.98 25.14
CA TYR A 370 24.93 -18.17 25.19
C TYR A 370 25.93 -18.64 26.25
N ALA A 371 25.55 -19.55 27.15
CA ALA A 371 26.45 -20.11 28.14
C ALA A 371 27.46 -21.08 27.51
N ILE A 372 28.72 -20.92 27.90
CA ILE A 372 29.81 -21.82 27.54
C ILE A 372 29.90 -22.90 28.63
N PRO A 373 29.87 -24.21 28.27
CA PRO A 373 30.01 -25.28 29.24
C PRO A 373 31.30 -25.15 30.05
N TYR A 374 31.22 -25.34 31.37
CA TYR A 374 32.35 -25.17 32.30
C TYR A 374 33.54 -26.09 31.98
N ASP A 375 33.28 -27.25 31.39
CA ASP A 375 34.28 -28.25 30.99
C ASP A 375 34.84 -28.03 29.58
N TYR A 376 34.36 -27.02 28.85
CA TYR A 376 34.78 -26.73 27.48
C TYR A 376 35.76 -25.57 27.42
N GLN A 377 36.90 -25.77 26.76
CA GLN A 377 37.91 -24.73 26.56
C GLN A 377 37.58 -23.92 25.29
N PRO A 378 37.33 -22.59 25.37
CA PRO A 378 36.97 -21.78 24.21
C PRO A 378 38.17 -21.38 23.34
N TYR A 379 39.26 -22.14 23.45
CA TYR A 379 40.50 -21.93 22.74
C TYR A 379 41.27 -23.24 22.59
N PHE A 380 42.17 -23.28 21.62
CA PHE A 380 43.19 -24.33 21.52
C PHE A 380 44.55 -23.73 21.17
N LYS A 381 45.61 -24.52 21.38
CA LYS A 381 46.97 -24.11 21.11
C LYS A 381 47.39 -24.48 19.68
N VAL A 382 48.01 -23.54 18.98
CA VAL A 382 48.67 -23.71 17.69
C VAL A 382 50.18 -23.48 17.81
N ALA A 383 50.95 -23.94 16.83
CA ALA A 383 52.39 -23.70 16.78
C ALA A 383 52.71 -22.22 16.57
N ASP A 384 53.86 -21.75 17.07
CA ASP A 384 54.29 -20.36 16.90
C ASP A 384 54.55 -19.98 15.43
N SER A 385 54.78 -20.97 14.57
CA SER A 385 54.93 -20.77 13.13
C SER A 385 53.64 -20.41 12.40
N VAL A 386 52.47 -20.61 13.03
CA VAL A 386 51.17 -20.34 12.41
C VAL A 386 50.92 -18.84 12.28
N LYS A 387 50.65 -18.40 11.04
CA LYS A 387 50.43 -17.02 10.63
C LYS A 387 49.00 -16.73 10.21
N SER A 388 48.27 -17.73 9.72
CA SER A 388 46.85 -17.56 9.38
C SER A 388 46.03 -18.81 9.65
N MET A 389 44.73 -18.61 9.79
CA MET A 389 43.73 -19.66 9.89
C MET A 389 42.56 -19.35 8.95
N SER A 390 42.21 -20.31 8.10
CA SER A 390 40.98 -20.30 7.32
C SER A 390 39.89 -21.03 8.10
N VAL A 391 38.64 -20.55 8.05
CA VAL A 391 37.49 -21.16 8.74
C VAL A 391 36.28 -21.19 7.82
N GLN A 392 35.53 -22.29 7.86
CA GLN A 392 34.23 -22.43 7.23
C GLN A 392 33.24 -23.04 8.22
N VAL A 393 32.05 -22.44 8.29
CA VAL A 393 30.94 -22.91 9.12
C VAL A 393 29.91 -23.61 8.22
N THR A 394 29.44 -24.76 8.66
CA THR A 394 28.20 -25.37 8.15
C THR A 394 27.11 -25.14 9.18
N TYR A 395 26.00 -24.53 8.78
CA TYR A 395 24.89 -24.18 9.66
C TYR A 395 23.89 -25.35 9.80
N THR A 396 23.01 -25.29 10.80
CA THR A 396 21.98 -26.30 11.05
C THR A 396 20.96 -26.43 9.92
N ASP A 397 20.77 -25.37 9.13
CA ASP A 397 19.95 -25.38 7.91
C ASP A 397 20.64 -26.03 6.69
N GLY A 398 21.88 -26.51 6.85
CA GLY A 398 22.67 -27.16 5.80
C GLY A 398 23.44 -26.21 4.89
N THR A 399 23.24 -24.90 5.02
CA THR A 399 24.01 -23.91 4.26
C THR A 399 25.44 -23.79 4.80
N LYS A 400 26.37 -23.30 3.97
CA LYS A 400 27.78 -23.09 4.34
C LYS A 400 28.15 -21.63 4.22
N SER A 401 28.96 -21.14 5.15
CA SER A 401 29.58 -19.83 5.05
C SER A 401 30.62 -19.81 3.91
N PRO A 402 30.98 -18.61 3.40
CA PRO A 402 32.25 -18.43 2.71
C PRO A 402 33.41 -18.88 3.61
N VAL A 403 34.52 -19.29 3.00
CA VAL A 403 35.77 -19.49 3.73
C VAL A 403 36.29 -18.11 4.16
N ARG A 404 36.47 -17.93 5.47
CA ARG A 404 36.99 -16.69 6.06
C ARG A 404 38.43 -16.91 6.51
N GLU A 405 39.32 -15.97 6.21
CA GLU A 405 40.72 -16.03 6.62
C GLU A 405 41.00 -15.02 7.72
N TYR A 406 41.70 -15.47 8.76
CA TYR A 406 42.12 -14.69 9.92
C TYR A 406 43.64 -14.73 10.00
N LYS A 407 44.27 -13.57 10.18
CA LYS A 407 45.72 -13.47 10.29
C LYS A 407 46.12 -13.24 11.74
N ARG A 408 47.18 -13.91 12.16
CA ARG A 408 47.88 -13.62 13.40
C ARG A 408 48.61 -12.29 13.22
N GLN A 409 48.34 -11.33 14.10
CA GLN A 409 48.95 -10.00 14.06
C GLN A 409 50.41 -10.02 14.50
#